data_AF-A0A944ICX8-F1
#
_entry.id   AF-A0A944ICX8-F1
#
_cell.length_a   1.000
_cell.length_b   1.000
_cell.length_c   1.000
_cell.angle_alpha   90.00
_cell.angle_beta   90.00
_cell.angle_gamma   90.00
#
_symmetry.space_group_name_H-M   'P 1'
#
loop_
_entity.id
_entity.type
_entity.pdbx_description
1 polymer ?
#
loop_
_entity_poly.entity_id
_entity_poly.type
_entity_poly.pdbx_seq_one_letter_code
_entity_poly.pdbx_strand_id
1 'polypeptide(L)'
;MSRFDVNAARAQRLEALGRTWSFELDGESFTLPTELSRATAKALRKLDDNDVDGLLRLLMGEQQFARFEQYEVTMQDIAAILEAYGKETGLGLGEG
;
A
#
# COMPACT_ATOMS: atom_id res chain seq x y z
N MET A 1 29.78 -15.66 -13.15
CA MET A 1 28.47 -14.98 -13.24
C MET A 1 27.92 -14.85 -11.84
N SER A 2 27.77 -13.62 -11.34
CA SER A 2 27.28 -13.37 -9.98
C SER A 2 25.81 -13.79 -9.89
N ARG A 3 25.51 -14.76 -9.02
CA ARG A 3 24.14 -15.19 -8.75
C ARG A 3 23.41 -14.03 -8.09
N PHE A 4 22.27 -13.63 -8.64
CA PHE A 4 21.42 -12.63 -8.01
C PHE A 4 20.73 -13.24 -6.78
N ASP A 5 21.02 -12.70 -5.59
CA ASP A 5 20.38 -13.14 -4.36
C ASP A 5 19.17 -12.24 -4.05
N VAL A 6 17.97 -12.80 -4.22
CA VAL A 6 16.71 -12.09 -4.01
C VAL A 6 16.51 -11.71 -2.54
N ASN A 7 17.08 -12.47 -1.60
CA ASN A 7 16.95 -12.17 -0.17
C ASN A 7 17.82 -10.96 0.20
N ALA A 8 19.04 -10.89 -0.32
CA ALA A 8 19.91 -9.73 -0.14
C ALA A 8 19.27 -8.45 -0.75
N ALA A 9 18.73 -8.55 -1.97
CA ALA A 9 18.03 -7.44 -2.61
C ALA A 9 16.74 -7.02 -1.88
N ARG A 10 16.04 -7.96 -1.24
CA ARG A 10 14.89 -7.66 -0.36
C ARG A 10 15.34 -6.95 0.91
N ALA A 11 16.35 -7.49 1.60
CA ALA A 11 16.86 -6.92 2.84
C ALA A 11 17.28 -5.45 2.62
N GLN A 12 18.07 -5.19 1.59
CA GLN A 12 18.51 -3.84 1.26
C GLN A 12 17.35 -2.87 1.00
N ARG A 13 16.28 -3.31 0.33
CA ARG A 13 15.08 -2.47 0.12
C ARG A 13 14.31 -2.21 1.42
N LEU A 14 14.14 -3.23 2.26
CA LEU A 14 13.47 -3.11 3.55
C LEU A 14 14.26 -2.26 4.55
N GLU A 15 15.59 -2.26 4.46
CA GLU A 15 16.44 -1.37 5.25
C GLU A 15 16.30 0.10 4.79
N ALA A 16 16.08 0.34 3.49
CA ALA A 16 15.93 1.68 2.95
C ALA A 16 14.52 2.28 3.15
N LEU A 17 13.46 1.49 2.92
CA LEU A 17 12.07 1.96 2.93
C LEU A 17 11.27 1.54 4.17
N GLY A 18 11.81 0.63 4.98
CA GLY A 18 11.03 -0.07 6.00
C GLY A 18 10.09 -1.12 5.39
N ARG A 19 9.37 -1.84 6.27
CA ARG A 19 8.34 -2.83 5.84
C ARG A 19 6.99 -2.19 5.52
N THR A 20 6.75 -1.00 6.05
CA THR A 20 5.47 -0.31 5.97
C THR A 20 5.71 1.19 5.80
N TRP A 21 4.97 1.79 4.89
CA TRP A 21 4.82 3.22 4.76
C TRP A 21 3.66 3.67 5.65
N SER A 22 3.79 4.81 6.33
CA SER A 22 2.80 5.26 7.31
C SER A 22 2.29 6.64 6.94
N PHE A 23 1.01 6.89 7.22
CA PHE A 23 0.40 8.20 7.09
C PHE A 23 -0.49 8.48 8.30
N GLU A 24 -0.79 9.76 8.53
CA GLU A 24 -1.66 10.19 9.60
C GLU A 24 -2.96 10.76 9.03
N LEU A 25 -4.08 10.42 9.67
CA LEU A 25 -5.39 10.97 9.39
C LEU A 25 -6.06 11.27 10.74
N ASP A 26 -6.39 12.54 10.96
CA ASP A 26 -7.03 13.03 12.18
C ASP A 26 -6.33 12.55 13.49
N GLY A 27 -4.99 12.56 13.50
CA GLY A 27 -4.18 12.14 14.65
C GLY A 27 -4.07 10.62 14.84
N GLU A 28 -4.67 9.80 13.97
CA GLU A 28 -4.49 8.36 13.94
C GLU A 28 -3.52 7.93 12.83
N SER A 29 -2.61 7.00 13.16
CA SER A 29 -1.62 6.50 12.22
C SER A 29 -2.07 5.21 11.54
N PHE A 30 -1.98 5.21 10.22
CA PHE A 30 -2.31 4.11 9.33
C PHE A 30 -1.07 3.65 8.56
N THR A 31 -1.07 2.40 8.09
CA THR A 31 0.12 1.80 7.48
C THR A 31 -0.20 1.01 6.24
N LEU A 32 0.55 1.23 5.17
CA LEU A 32 0.49 0.46 3.92
C LEU A 32 1.79 -0.34 3.74
N PRO A 33 1.76 -1.54 3.16
CA PRO A 33 2.96 -2.35 2.94
C PRO A 33 3.87 -1.71 1.89
N THR A 34 5.19 -1.68 2.10
CA THR A 34 6.15 -1.21 1.05
C THR A 34 6.50 -2.32 0.05
N GLU A 35 6.04 -3.54 0.28
CA GLU A 35 6.16 -4.68 -0.64
C GLU A 35 4.83 -5.43 -0.75
N LEU A 36 4.35 -5.64 -1.98
CA LEU A 36 3.17 -6.46 -2.22
C LEU A 36 3.55 -7.93 -2.37
N SER A 37 2.93 -8.77 -1.55
CA SER A 37 3.00 -10.21 -1.75
C SER A 37 2.31 -10.60 -3.06
N ARG A 38 2.78 -11.68 -3.69
CA ARG A 38 2.16 -12.20 -4.94
C ARG A 38 0.66 -12.49 -4.78
N ALA A 39 0.23 -12.88 -3.58
CA ALA A 39 -1.18 -13.07 -3.26
C ALA A 39 -1.97 -11.75 -3.30
N THR A 40 -1.45 -10.69 -2.65
CA THR A 40 -2.03 -9.35 -2.67
C THR A 40 -2.09 -8.80 -4.09
N ALA A 41 -0.99 -8.85 -4.86
CA ALA A 41 -0.98 -8.43 -6.26
C ALA A 41 -2.00 -9.17 -7.13
N LYS A 42 -2.22 -10.47 -6.87
CA LYS A 42 -3.25 -11.27 -7.57
C LYS A 42 -4.67 -10.86 -7.15
N ALA A 43 -4.88 -10.48 -5.89
CA ALA A 43 -6.17 -10.01 -5.40
C ALA A 43 -6.49 -8.61 -5.94
N LEU A 44 -5.50 -7.71 -5.99
CA LEU A 44 -5.62 -6.38 -6.59
C LEU A 44 -6.09 -6.45 -8.04
N ARG A 45 -5.54 -7.37 -8.84
CA ARG A 45 -5.95 -7.57 -10.25
C ARG A 45 -7.40 -8.07 -10.43
N LYS A 46 -8.08 -8.44 -9.35
CA LYS A 46 -9.48 -8.86 -9.39
C LYS A 46 -10.44 -7.75 -8.95
N LEU A 47 -9.91 -6.67 -8.41
CA LEU A 47 -10.71 -5.50 -8.07
C LEU A 47 -11.13 -4.79 -9.34
N ASP A 48 -12.32 -4.21 -9.31
CA ASP A 48 -12.75 -3.25 -10.31
C ASP A 48 -11.97 -1.95 -10.12
N ASP A 49 -11.81 -1.17 -11.20
CA ASP A 49 -11.11 0.12 -11.16
C ASP A 49 -11.76 1.11 -10.17
N ASN A 50 -13.07 0.94 -9.93
CA ASN A 50 -13.83 1.76 -9.00
C ASN A 50 -13.86 1.20 -7.57
N ASP A 51 -13.29 0.02 -7.31
CA ASP A 51 -13.36 -0.66 -6.00
C ASP A 51 -12.21 -0.21 -5.07
N VAL A 52 -12.22 1.10 -4.77
CA VAL A 52 -11.21 1.78 -3.94
C VAL A 52 -11.22 1.26 -2.51
N ASP A 53 -12.39 0.98 -1.94
CA ASP A 53 -12.51 0.38 -0.61
C ASP A 53 -11.90 -1.02 -0.55
N GLY A 54 -12.12 -1.86 -1.57
CA GLY A 54 -11.49 -3.17 -1.65
C GLY A 54 -9.96 -3.08 -1.78
N LEU A 55 -9.46 -2.08 -2.50
CA LEU A 55 -8.04 -1.79 -2.59
C LEU A 55 -7.46 -1.46 -1.22
N LEU A 56 -8.03 -0.47 -0.52
CA LEU A 56 -7.57 -0.04 0.79
C LEU A 56 -7.66 -1.18 1.82
N ARG A 57 -8.76 -1.94 1.81
CA ARG A 57 -8.95 -3.11 2.68
C ARG A 57 -7.89 -4.19 2.44
N LEU A 58 -7.47 -4.43 1.19
CA LEU A 58 -6.41 -5.40 0.89
C LEU A 58 -5.02 -4.93 1.34
N LEU A 59 -4.76 -3.62 1.29
CA LEU A 59 -3.46 -3.05 1.67
C LEU A 59 -3.32 -2.92 3.19
N MET A 60 -4.35 -2.40 3.86
CA MET A 60 -4.35 -2.12 5.30
C MET A 60 -4.73 -3.35 6.13
N GLY A 61 -5.50 -4.26 5.54
CA GLY A 61 -6.16 -5.36 6.24
C GLY A 61 -7.46 -4.93 6.93
N GLU A 62 -8.30 -5.91 7.26
CA GLU A 62 -9.67 -5.66 7.72
C GLU A 62 -9.76 -4.82 8.99
N GLN A 63 -8.89 -5.05 9.97
CA GLN A 63 -8.96 -4.36 11.26
C GLN A 63 -8.60 -2.86 11.16
N GLN A 64 -7.57 -2.54 10.37
CA GLN A 64 -7.15 -1.16 10.19
C GLN A 64 -8.11 -0.42 9.24
N PHE A 65 -8.59 -1.09 8.20
CA PHE A 65 -9.63 -0.54 7.32
C PHE A 65 -10.92 -0.22 8.09
N ALA A 66 -11.34 -1.08 9.01
CA ALA A 66 -12.52 -0.84 9.85
C ALA A 66 -12.41 0.38 10.78
N ARG A 67 -11.19 0.85 11.04
CA ARG A 67 -10.94 2.12 11.77
C ARG A 67 -10.89 3.28 10.80
N PHE A 68 -10.22 3.09 9.66
CA PHE A 68 -10.13 4.08 8.58
C PHE A 68 -11.52 4.50 8.07
N GLU A 69 -12.45 3.56 7.90
CA GLU A 69 -13.82 3.85 7.42
C GLU A 69 -14.67 4.66 8.42
N GLN A 70 -14.23 4.81 9.67
CA GLN A 70 -14.92 5.63 10.67
C GLN A 70 -14.64 7.12 10.50
N TYR A 71 -13.57 7.45 9.77
CA TYR A 71 -13.21 8.82 9.45
C TYR A 71 -13.96 9.28 8.20
N GLU A 72 -14.33 10.55 8.17
CA GLU A 72 -14.92 11.16 6.97
C GLU A 72 -13.81 11.41 5.93
N VAL A 73 -13.51 10.38 5.14
CA VAL A 73 -12.49 10.42 4.09
C VAL A 73 -13.15 10.63 2.73
N THR A 74 -12.67 11.61 1.98
CA THR A 74 -13.16 11.85 0.61
C THR A 74 -12.33 11.08 -0.43
N MET A 75 -12.88 10.92 -1.63
CA MET A 75 -12.12 10.36 -2.76
C MET A 75 -10.86 11.17 -3.09
N GLN A 76 -10.82 12.48 -2.79
CA GLN A 76 -9.64 13.31 -2.99
C GLN A 76 -8.53 12.97 -1.99
N ASP A 77 -8.90 12.72 -0.73
CA ASP A 77 -7.96 12.29 0.29
C ASP A 77 -7.37 10.92 -0.04
N ILE A 78 -8.22 9.98 -0.50
CA ILE A 78 -7.76 8.66 -0.94
C ILE A 78 -6.80 8.77 -2.13
N ALA A 79 -7.13 9.59 -3.13
CA ALA A 79 -6.26 9.83 -4.28
C ALA A 79 -4.90 10.39 -3.83
N ALA A 80 -4.89 11.36 -2.92
CA ALA A 80 -3.66 11.94 -2.37
C ALA A 80 -2.82 10.90 -1.60
N ILE A 81 -3.45 10.03 -0.80
CA ILE A 81 -2.78 8.94 -0.08
C ILE A 81 -2.16 7.95 -1.06
N LEU A 82 -2.91 7.50 -2.07
CA LEU A 82 -2.44 6.53 -3.05
C LEU A 82 -1.32 7.08 -3.95
N GLU A 83 -1.42 8.36 -4.33
CA GLU A 83 -0.37 9.05 -5.10
C GLU A 83 0.93 9.14 -4.28
N ALA A 84 0.85 9.62 -3.03
CA ALA A 84 2.02 9.71 -2.15
C ALA A 84 2.65 8.33 -1.91
N TYR A 85 1.83 7.33 -1.59
CA TYR A 85 2.28 5.95 -1.39
C TYR A 85 2.97 5.38 -2.64
N GLY A 86 2.39 5.56 -3.83
CA GLY A 86 2.97 5.08 -5.08
C GLY A 86 4.30 5.76 -5.40
N LYS A 87 4.40 7.07 -5.18
CA LYS A 87 5.61 7.86 -5.40
C LYS A 87 6.76 7.46 -4.47
N GLU A 88 6.46 7.21 -3.20
CA GLU A 88 7.49 6.94 -2.19
C GLU A 88 7.93 5.47 -2.13
N THR A 89 7.00 4.54 -2.40
CA THR A 89 7.31 3.09 -2.34
C THR A 89 7.65 2.49 -3.71
N GLY A 90 7.33 3.20 -4.80
CA GLY A 90 7.42 2.68 -6.16
C GLY A 90 6.32 1.67 -6.52
N LEU A 91 5.35 1.44 -5.62
CA LEU A 91 4.17 0.61 -5.84
C LEU A 91 3.02 1.47 -6.37
N GLY A 92 3.21 2.11 -7.52
CA GLY A 92 2.12 2.83 -8.18
C GLY A 92 0.93 1.90 -8.43
N LEU A 93 -0.21 2.19 -7.81
CA LEU A 93 -1.43 1.36 -7.88
C LEU A 93 -2.35 1.70 -9.05
N GLY A 94 -1.94 2.63 -9.92
CA GLY A 94 -2.68 3.01 -11.11
C GLY A 94 -1.96 4.11 -11.87
N GLU A 95 -1.12 3.74 -12.83
CA GLU A 95 -0.86 4.56 -14.01
C GLU A 95 -0.88 3.61 -15.21
N GLY A 96 -2.02 3.59 -15.90
CA GLY A 96 -2.27 2.88 -17.15
C GLY A 96 -3.25 3.69 -17.98
#